data_AF-A0A8J6HRZ1-F1
#
_entry.id   AF-A0A8J6HRZ1-F1
#
_cell.length_a   1.000
_cell.length_b   1.000
_cell.length_c   1.000
_cell.angle_alpha   90.00
_cell.angle_beta   90.00
_cell.angle_gamma   90.00
#
_symmetry.space_group_name_H-M   'P 1'
#
loop_
_entity.id
_entity.type
_entity.pdbx_description
1 polymer ?
#
loop_
_entity_poly.entity_id
_entity_poly.type
_entity_poly.pdbx_seq_one_letter_code
_entity_poly.pdbx_strand_id
1 'polypeptide(L)'
;MKYLQSDVGIKPGPYGIFPAQRPTMRNTHKTRNPPLGVLFFGIPSLESKLMLTFKNELELLKDSIRLPLNSAMNLVEKDLGELEQKSYIVQEDAVNLIEQHTLNVVENFQLFSKAFSLTGKNISRCHAGVNDAVETAKDKGLSRIRKAASTIIVRSGGVVLVGKPLLNKIQNKTFEVQKTIQDCLLRIEDREKCLHSVLEDIEISKGIMPSLIVTIIDRVKMEINVLESELVAQVQNSVNGVVQAYTDILFAFIECIM
;
A
#
# COMPACT_ATOMS: atom_id res chain seq x y z
N MET A 1 -7.66 -1.34 -34.95
CA MET A 1 -7.34 -1.41 -36.39
C MET A 1 -5.86 -1.71 -36.53
N LYS A 2 -5.52 -2.71 -37.35
CA LYS A 2 -4.18 -3.13 -37.83
C LYS A 2 -3.22 -3.86 -36.86
N TYR A 3 -3.26 -5.19 -37.03
CA TYR A 3 -2.19 -6.17 -36.84
C TYR A 3 -1.10 -6.03 -37.92
N LEU A 4 0.13 -6.42 -37.57
CA LEU A 4 1.23 -6.97 -38.41
C LEU A 4 2.04 -7.86 -37.45
N GLN A 5 2.10 -9.20 -37.49
CA GLN A 5 2.30 -10.22 -38.53
C GLN A 5 3.75 -10.28 -39.06
N SER A 6 4.43 -11.43 -38.85
CA SER A 6 5.47 -12.11 -39.68
C SER A 6 6.40 -12.95 -38.79
N ASP A 7 6.95 -14.09 -39.17
CA ASP A 7 6.47 -15.24 -39.95
C ASP A 7 7.46 -16.38 -39.63
N VAL A 8 6.95 -17.60 -39.57
CA VAL A 8 7.70 -18.84 -39.32
C VAL A 8 8.08 -19.45 -40.66
N GLY A 9 9.35 -19.83 -40.84
CA GLY A 9 9.83 -20.60 -41.99
C GLY A 9 10.53 -21.88 -41.56
N ILE A 10 10.08 -23.04 -42.07
CA ILE A 10 10.59 -24.39 -41.80
C ILE A 10 11.07 -25.06 -43.12
N LYS A 11 12.29 -25.65 -43.06
CA LYS A 11 12.91 -26.78 -43.86
C LYS A 11 13.28 -26.58 -45.36
N PRO A 12 14.11 -27.46 -46.01
CA PRO A 12 14.77 -28.74 -45.59
C PRO A 12 16.29 -28.89 -45.93
N GLY A 13 16.93 -30.02 -45.55
CA GLY A 13 18.35 -30.41 -45.87
C GLY A 13 18.60 -30.90 -47.31
N PRO A 14 19.83 -31.33 -47.70
CA PRO A 14 20.16 -32.77 -47.79
C PRO A 14 21.66 -33.17 -47.66
N TYR A 15 21.89 -34.49 -47.78
CA TYR A 15 23.08 -35.36 -47.71
C TYR A 15 24.33 -35.03 -48.57
N GLY A 16 25.50 -35.54 -48.12
CA GLY A 16 26.73 -35.86 -48.89
C GLY A 16 27.84 -36.39 -47.96
N ILE A 17 28.06 -37.71 -47.79
CA ILE A 17 28.91 -38.67 -48.54
C ILE A 17 30.42 -38.32 -48.57
N PHE A 18 31.24 -39.24 -48.03
CA PHE A 18 32.72 -39.31 -47.96
C PHE A 18 33.45 -39.13 -49.30
N PRO A 19 34.77 -38.82 -49.27
CA PRO A 19 35.70 -39.90 -49.63
C PRO A 19 36.90 -40.07 -48.69
N ALA A 20 37.40 -41.30 -48.74
CA ALA A 20 38.54 -41.85 -48.03
C ALA A 20 39.89 -41.28 -48.49
N GLN A 21 40.88 -41.29 -47.59
CA GLN A 21 42.28 -41.55 -47.94
C GLN A 21 43.06 -42.04 -46.71
N ARG A 22 43.59 -43.26 -46.83
CA ARG A 22 44.73 -43.86 -46.10
C ARG A 22 45.48 -44.69 -47.16
N PRO A 23 46.73 -45.16 -46.97
CA PRO A 23 47.74 -44.84 -45.95
C PRO A 23 49.16 -44.66 -46.54
N THR A 24 50.14 -44.21 -45.74
CA THR A 24 51.54 -44.66 -45.90
C THR A 24 52.26 -44.68 -44.55
N MET A 25 52.90 -45.83 -44.27
CA MET A 25 53.70 -46.10 -43.07
C MET A 25 55.10 -45.49 -43.17
N ARG A 26 55.69 -45.08 -42.03
CA ARG A 26 57.11 -45.41 -41.74
C ARG A 26 57.41 -45.33 -40.23
N ASN A 27 57.87 -46.45 -39.70
CA ASN A 27 58.41 -46.66 -38.34
C ASN A 27 59.69 -45.85 -38.10
N THR A 28 59.86 -45.33 -36.86
CA THR A 28 61.11 -45.44 -36.10
C THR A 28 60.84 -45.34 -34.59
N HIS A 29 61.44 -46.26 -33.84
CA HIS A 29 61.45 -46.38 -32.38
C HIS A 29 62.07 -45.16 -31.66
N LYS A 30 61.49 -44.74 -30.53
CA LYS A 30 62.20 -44.56 -29.23
C LYS A 30 61.26 -44.25 -28.04
N THR A 31 61.12 -45.26 -27.17
CA THR A 31 61.09 -45.21 -25.68
C THR A 31 60.22 -44.18 -24.91
N ARG A 32 59.08 -44.63 -24.36
CA ARG A 32 58.68 -44.65 -22.91
C ARG A 32 57.15 -44.88 -22.78
N ASN A 33 56.73 -45.84 -21.97
CA ASN A 33 55.33 -46.14 -21.59
C ASN A 33 54.82 -45.18 -20.47
N PRO A 34 53.52 -45.23 -20.06
CA PRO A 34 52.29 -44.65 -20.64
C PRO A 34 51.69 -43.65 -19.55
N PRO A 35 50.38 -43.32 -19.36
CA PRO A 35 49.14 -43.82 -19.95
C PRO A 35 47.99 -42.80 -20.19
N LEU A 36 46.93 -43.31 -20.83
CA LEU A 36 45.50 -42.96 -20.63
C LEU A 36 45.17 -41.48 -20.36
N GLY A 37 44.96 -40.74 -21.45
CA GLY A 37 44.15 -39.52 -21.40
C GLY A 37 42.70 -39.89 -21.07
N VAL A 38 42.37 -39.83 -19.79
CA VAL A 38 40.99 -39.79 -19.31
C VAL A 38 40.41 -38.43 -19.73
N LEU A 39 39.36 -38.49 -20.55
CA LEU A 39 38.46 -37.37 -20.80
C LEU A 39 37.88 -36.88 -19.47
N PHE A 40 38.44 -35.81 -18.91
CA PHE A 40 37.75 -35.01 -17.89
C PHE A 40 36.67 -34.18 -18.59
N PHE A 41 35.52 -34.80 -18.88
CA PHE A 41 34.28 -34.03 -18.93
C PHE A 41 34.00 -33.58 -17.50
N GLY A 42 34.21 -32.29 -17.23
CA GLY A 42 33.92 -31.66 -15.95
C GLY A 42 32.43 -31.76 -15.63
N ILE A 43 32.03 -32.82 -14.94
CA ILE A 43 30.77 -32.86 -14.22
C ILE A 43 30.95 -31.88 -13.07
N PRO A 44 30.18 -30.78 -12.98
CA PRO A 44 30.22 -29.94 -11.78
C PRO A 44 29.95 -30.85 -10.59
N SER A 45 30.81 -30.79 -9.56
CA SER A 45 30.62 -31.58 -8.35
C SER A 45 29.20 -31.38 -7.83
N LEU A 46 28.62 -32.41 -7.20
CA LEU A 46 27.28 -32.36 -6.61
C LEU A 46 27.10 -31.10 -5.74
N GLU A 47 28.16 -30.71 -5.04
CA GLU A 47 28.28 -29.50 -4.21
C GLU A 47 28.13 -28.20 -5.02
N SER A 48 28.73 -28.11 -6.22
CA SER A 48 28.58 -26.95 -7.12
C SER A 48 27.15 -26.83 -7.65
N LYS A 49 26.51 -27.96 -7.97
CA LYS A 49 25.12 -28.00 -8.42
C LYS A 49 24.14 -27.61 -7.31
N LEU A 50 24.36 -28.12 -6.10
CA LEU A 50 23.58 -27.77 -4.91
C LEU A 50 23.71 -26.28 -4.58
N MET A 51 24.92 -25.73 -4.62
CA MET A 51 25.14 -24.31 -4.39
C MET A 51 24.49 -23.40 -5.45
N LEU A 52 24.46 -23.83 -6.71
CA LEU A 52 23.77 -23.10 -7.77
C LEU A 52 22.25 -23.09 -7.54
N THR A 53 21.66 -24.25 -7.25
CA THR A 53 20.23 -24.35 -6.88
C THR A 53 19.93 -23.47 -5.68
N PHE A 54 20.74 -23.55 -4.64
CA PHE A 54 20.59 -22.76 -3.42
C PHE A 54 20.57 -21.25 -3.69
N LYS A 55 21.52 -20.75 -4.47
CA LYS A 55 21.60 -19.34 -4.85
C LYS A 55 20.36 -18.89 -5.62
N ASN A 56 19.88 -19.72 -6.55
CA ASN A 56 18.68 -19.42 -7.33
C ASN A 56 17.44 -19.37 -6.44
N GLU A 57 17.28 -20.33 -5.52
CA GLU A 57 16.14 -20.37 -4.60
C GLU A 57 16.10 -19.16 -3.66
N LEU A 58 17.27 -18.66 -3.23
CA LEU A 58 17.39 -17.47 -2.39
C LEU A 58 17.03 -16.19 -3.14
N GLU A 59 17.48 -16.00 -4.39
CA GLU A 59 17.06 -14.86 -5.21
C GLU A 59 15.55 -14.92 -5.50
N LEU A 60 15.00 -16.11 -5.78
CA LEU A 60 13.57 -16.28 -5.97
C LEU A 60 12.76 -15.93 -4.71
N LEU A 61 13.23 -16.32 -3.51
CA LEU A 61 12.58 -15.95 -2.25
C LEU A 61 12.61 -14.43 -2.04
N LYS A 62 13.76 -13.81 -2.28
CA LYS A 62 13.94 -12.36 -2.17
C LYS A 62 13.02 -11.61 -3.11
N ASP A 63 12.91 -12.03 -4.37
CA ASP A 63 12.00 -11.43 -5.35
C ASP A 63 10.54 -11.68 -4.99
N SER A 64 10.22 -12.88 -4.50
CA SER A 64 8.88 -13.28 -4.02
C SER A 64 8.41 -12.44 -2.82
N ILE A 65 9.32 -11.93 -1.99
CA ILE A 65 8.98 -11.02 -0.89
C ILE A 65 9.01 -9.56 -1.34
N ARG A 66 10.07 -9.15 -2.05
CA ARG A 66 10.33 -7.75 -2.39
C ARG A 66 9.27 -7.19 -3.32
N LEU A 67 8.89 -7.91 -4.36
CA LEU A 67 7.94 -7.40 -5.36
C LEU A 67 6.54 -7.18 -4.74
N PRO A 68 5.95 -8.16 -4.03
CA PRO A 68 4.64 -7.95 -3.40
C PRO A 68 4.69 -6.92 -2.28
N LEU A 69 5.78 -6.87 -1.50
CA LEU A 69 5.94 -5.87 -0.45
C LEU A 69 6.00 -4.44 -1.00
N ASN A 70 6.80 -4.21 -2.04
CA ASN A 70 6.87 -2.89 -2.68
C ASN A 70 5.53 -2.50 -3.31
N SER A 71 4.86 -3.45 -3.97
CA SER A 71 3.53 -3.22 -4.52
C SER A 71 2.50 -2.88 -3.44
N ALA A 72 2.55 -3.59 -2.31
CA ALA A 72 1.71 -3.35 -1.14
C ALA A 72 1.96 -1.96 -0.55
N MET A 73 3.22 -1.57 -0.35
CA MET A 73 3.58 -0.26 0.18
C MET A 73 3.11 0.87 -0.72
N ASN A 74 3.34 0.76 -2.04
CA ASN A 74 2.86 1.75 -3.00
C ASN A 74 1.33 1.88 -2.98
N LEU A 75 0.61 0.76 -2.83
CA LEU A 75 -0.84 0.77 -2.72
C LEU A 75 -1.31 1.46 -1.44
N VAL A 76 -0.66 1.17 -0.31
CA VAL A 76 -0.95 1.81 0.98
C VAL A 76 -0.66 3.31 0.92
N GLU A 77 0.48 3.71 0.37
CA GLU A 77 0.83 5.13 0.19
C GLU A 77 -0.21 5.85 -0.67
N LYS A 78 -0.65 5.20 -1.76
CA LYS A 78 -1.71 5.73 -2.62
C LYS A 78 -3.03 5.87 -1.87
N ASP A 79 -3.50 4.82 -1.20
CA ASP A 79 -4.78 4.82 -0.48
C ASP A 79 -4.79 5.86 0.66
N LEU A 80 -3.65 6.04 1.36
CA LEU A 80 -3.48 7.09 2.37
C LEU A 80 -3.49 8.50 1.77
N GLY A 81 -2.83 8.70 0.62
CA GLY A 81 -2.87 9.96 -0.10
C GLY A 81 -4.27 10.31 -0.62
N GLU A 82 -5.02 9.32 -1.10
CA GLU A 82 -6.43 9.49 -1.47
C GLU A 82 -7.30 9.87 -0.26
N LEU A 83 -7.08 9.24 0.91
CA LEU A 83 -7.78 9.59 2.15
C LEU A 83 -7.48 11.04 2.59
N GLU A 84 -6.23 11.48 2.49
CA GLU A 84 -5.84 12.86 2.81
C GLU A 84 -6.55 13.87 1.89
N GLN A 85 -6.55 13.61 0.58
CA GLN A 85 -7.27 14.45 -0.40
C GLN A 85 -8.78 14.48 -0.13
N LYS A 86 -9.40 13.31 0.09
CA LYS A 86 -10.82 13.23 0.46
C LYS A 86 -11.11 14.01 1.74
N SER A 87 -10.22 13.93 2.73
CA SER A 87 -10.37 14.68 3.99
C SER A 87 -10.37 16.19 3.77
N TYR A 88 -9.51 16.69 2.88
CA TYR A 88 -9.49 18.10 2.52
C TYR A 88 -10.77 18.53 1.79
N ILE A 89 -11.21 17.74 0.79
CA ILE A 89 -12.42 18.03 0.02
C ILE A 89 -13.66 18.06 0.92
N VAL A 90 -13.87 17.03 1.74
CA VAL A 90 -15.01 16.96 2.66
C VAL A 90 -15.00 18.13 3.65
N GLN A 91 -13.82 18.52 4.13
CA GLN A 91 -13.68 19.70 4.98
C GLN A 91 -14.10 20.98 4.24
N GLU A 92 -13.58 21.20 3.03
CA GLU A 92 -13.87 22.39 2.22
C GLU A 92 -15.36 22.49 1.88
N ASP A 93 -15.96 21.39 1.40
CA ASP A 93 -17.39 21.33 1.08
C ASP A 93 -18.26 21.64 2.29
N ALA A 94 -17.93 21.08 3.46
CA ALA A 94 -18.69 21.33 4.69
C ALA A 94 -18.54 22.77 5.19
N VAL A 95 -17.36 23.36 5.05
CA VAL A 95 -17.11 24.79 5.37
C VAL A 95 -17.95 25.67 4.46
N ASN A 96 -17.87 25.47 3.14
CA ASN A 96 -18.62 26.23 2.14
C ASN A 96 -20.13 26.13 2.38
N LEU A 97 -20.63 24.93 2.68
CA LEU A 97 -22.03 24.71 3.00
C LEU A 97 -22.48 25.50 4.23
N ILE A 98 -21.69 25.48 5.31
CA ILE A 98 -21.99 26.25 6.52
C ILE A 98 -21.96 27.74 6.23
N GLU A 99 -20.97 28.24 5.50
CA GLU A 99 -20.88 29.66 5.14
C GLU A 99 -22.10 30.13 4.34
N GLN A 100 -22.47 29.40 3.29
CA GLN A 100 -23.68 29.69 2.50
C GLN A 100 -24.95 29.64 3.35
N HIS A 101 -25.10 28.61 4.19
CA HIS A 101 -26.27 28.49 5.05
C HIS A 101 -26.33 29.60 6.10
N THR A 102 -25.18 30.08 6.59
CA THR A 102 -25.11 31.18 7.55
C THR A 102 -25.61 32.48 6.92
N LEU A 103 -25.19 32.78 5.68
CA LEU A 103 -25.68 33.95 4.95
C LEU A 103 -27.20 33.91 4.81
N ASN A 104 -27.76 32.77 4.39
CA ASN A 104 -29.20 32.59 4.28
C ASN A 104 -29.93 32.79 5.62
N VAL A 105 -29.37 32.29 6.72
CA VAL A 105 -29.96 32.45 8.07
C VAL A 105 -29.96 33.91 8.50
N VAL A 106 -28.85 34.63 8.32
CA VAL A 106 -28.75 36.06 8.64
C VAL A 106 -29.73 36.89 7.80
N GLU A 107 -29.83 36.62 6.49
CA GLU A 107 -30.80 37.28 5.61
C GLU A 107 -32.24 37.04 6.07
N ASN A 108 -32.58 35.80 6.44
CA ASN A 108 -33.91 35.48 6.96
C ASN A 108 -34.21 36.24 8.27
N PHE A 109 -33.25 36.33 9.20
CA PHE A 109 -33.42 37.14 10.42
C PHE A 109 -33.67 38.62 10.13
N GLN A 110 -32.98 39.18 9.13
CA GLN A 110 -33.22 40.56 8.68
C GLN A 110 -34.63 40.73 8.10
N LEU A 111 -35.09 39.78 7.29
CA LEU A 111 -36.45 39.78 6.73
C LEU A 111 -37.52 39.69 7.82
N PHE A 112 -37.37 38.77 8.78
CA PHE A 112 -38.27 38.67 9.93
C PHE A 112 -38.28 39.97 10.73
N SER A 113 -37.09 40.52 10.99
CA SER A 113 -36.96 41.74 11.77
C SER A 113 -37.67 42.93 11.11
N LYS A 114 -37.53 43.05 9.79
CA LYS A 114 -38.24 44.05 9.00
C LYS A 114 -39.76 43.82 9.05
N ALA A 115 -40.22 42.58 8.89
CA ALA A 115 -41.64 42.25 8.90
C ALA A 115 -42.31 42.61 10.24
N PHE A 116 -41.70 42.24 11.38
CA PHE A 116 -42.25 42.58 12.69
C PHE A 116 -42.18 44.07 12.99
N SER A 117 -41.12 44.77 12.56
CA SER A 117 -41.02 46.23 12.72
C SER A 117 -42.15 46.96 11.98
N LEU A 118 -42.56 46.48 10.80
CA LEU A 118 -43.70 47.02 10.05
C LEU A 118 -45.05 46.84 10.77
N THR A 119 -45.17 45.85 11.67
CA THR A 119 -46.36 45.65 12.51
C THR A 119 -46.38 46.53 13.77
N GLY A 120 -45.39 47.42 13.94
CA GLY A 120 -45.28 48.29 15.11
C GLY A 120 -44.71 47.62 16.37
N LYS A 121 -44.28 46.35 16.28
CA LYS A 121 -43.60 45.66 17.39
C LYS A 121 -42.15 46.15 17.51
N ASN A 122 -41.74 46.56 18.70
CA ASN A 122 -40.34 46.87 19.00
C ASN A 122 -39.57 45.58 19.31
N ILE A 123 -38.84 45.09 18.31
CA ILE A 123 -38.06 43.84 18.38
C ILE A 123 -36.56 44.07 18.61
N SER A 124 -36.12 45.31 18.83
CA SER A 124 -34.69 45.66 18.90
C SER A 124 -33.92 44.85 19.95
N ARG A 125 -34.54 44.57 21.11
CA ARG A 125 -33.98 43.70 22.15
C ARG A 125 -33.91 42.23 21.75
N CYS A 126 -34.87 41.74 20.97
CA CYS A 126 -34.92 40.35 20.52
C CYS A 126 -33.92 40.08 19.39
N HIS A 127 -33.71 41.06 18.53
CA HIS A 127 -32.73 41.00 17.45
C HIS A 127 -31.29 41.22 17.96
N ALA A 128 -31.12 41.91 19.09
CA ALA A 128 -29.81 42.15 19.68
C ALA A 128 -29.10 40.82 19.99
N GLY A 129 -27.91 40.63 19.41
CA GLY A 129 -27.10 39.43 19.62
C GLY A 129 -27.46 38.22 18.76
N VAL A 130 -28.49 38.28 17.90
CA VAL A 130 -28.81 37.19 16.97
C VAL A 130 -27.66 36.93 16.00
N ASN A 131 -27.13 37.98 15.38
CA ASN A 131 -25.99 37.86 14.47
C ASN A 131 -24.75 37.29 15.19
N ASP A 132 -24.47 37.75 16.41
CA ASP A 132 -23.35 37.26 17.21
C ASP A 132 -23.53 35.77 17.59
N ALA A 133 -24.76 35.36 17.91
CA ALA A 133 -25.10 33.98 18.22
C ALA A 133 -24.95 33.07 16.99
N VAL A 134 -25.42 33.52 15.82
CA VAL A 134 -25.27 32.83 14.54
C VAL A 134 -23.80 32.69 14.17
N GLU A 135 -23.02 33.77 14.28
CA GLU A 135 -21.59 33.76 14.00
C GLU A 135 -20.83 32.85 14.97
N THR A 136 -21.18 32.88 16.26
CA THR A 136 -20.61 31.98 17.27
C THR A 136 -20.90 30.51 16.97
N ALA A 137 -22.13 30.20 16.52
CA ALA A 137 -22.50 28.84 16.14
C ALA A 137 -21.73 28.38 14.89
N LYS A 138 -21.61 29.25 13.89
CA LYS A 138 -20.78 29.04 12.69
C LYS A 138 -19.34 28.71 13.09
N ASP A 139 -18.69 29.58 13.84
CA ASP A 139 -17.27 29.43 14.20
C ASP A 139 -16.98 28.16 15.00
N LYS A 140 -17.88 27.82 15.95
CA LYS A 140 -17.79 26.55 16.68
C LYS A 140 -17.94 25.35 15.75
N GLY A 141 -18.86 25.39 14.79
CA GLY A 141 -19.03 24.35 13.77
C GLY A 141 -17.80 24.17 12.90
N LEU A 142 -17.30 25.26 12.32
CA LEU A 142 -16.11 25.26 11.47
C LEU A 142 -14.88 24.75 12.23
N SER A 143 -14.70 25.17 13.48
CA SER A 143 -13.62 24.68 14.34
C SER A 143 -13.69 23.17 14.55
N ARG A 144 -14.89 22.62 14.79
CA ARG A 144 -15.10 21.17 14.95
C ARG A 144 -14.81 20.39 13.68
N ILE A 145 -15.25 20.89 12.52
CA ILE A 145 -14.97 20.27 11.21
C ILE A 145 -13.47 20.22 10.94
N ARG A 146 -12.77 21.35 11.11
CA ARG A 146 -11.31 21.43 10.91
C ARG A 146 -10.57 20.48 11.86
N LYS A 147 -11.01 20.39 13.12
CA LYS A 147 -10.45 19.47 14.12
C LYS A 147 -10.68 18.00 13.74
N ALA A 148 -11.86 17.65 13.25
CA ALA A 148 -12.19 16.30 12.81
C ALA A 148 -11.27 15.87 11.65
N ALA A 149 -11.19 16.69 10.59
CA ALA A 149 -10.32 16.45 9.45
C ALA A 149 -8.83 16.32 9.88
N SER A 150 -8.35 17.26 10.68
CA SER A 150 -6.95 17.23 11.18
C SER A 150 -6.65 15.97 12.00
N THR A 151 -7.61 15.50 12.82
CA THR A 151 -7.45 14.28 13.63
C THR A 151 -7.33 13.05 12.74
N ILE A 152 -8.11 12.98 11.65
CA ILE A 152 -8.06 11.87 10.69
C ILE A 152 -6.73 11.86 9.93
N ILE A 153 -6.24 13.03 9.50
CA ILE A 153 -4.93 13.15 8.83
C ILE A 153 -3.78 12.69 9.76
N VAL A 154 -3.81 13.07 11.04
CA VAL A 154 -2.79 12.61 12.00
C VAL A 154 -2.86 11.08 12.20
N ARG A 155 -4.08 10.53 12.26
CA ARG A 155 -4.28 9.09 12.44
C ARG A 155 -3.95 8.27 11.20
N SER A 156 -4.16 8.81 10.00
CA SER A 156 -3.79 8.14 8.75
C SER A 156 -2.28 7.88 8.67
N GLY A 157 -1.45 8.83 9.14
CA GLY A 157 0.00 8.62 9.30
C GLY A 157 0.38 7.47 10.25
N GLY A 158 -0.51 7.11 11.19
CA GLY A 158 -0.34 5.99 12.10
C GLY A 158 -0.75 4.62 11.53
N VAL A 159 -1.48 4.57 10.41
CA VAL A 159 -2.02 3.31 9.85
C VAL A 159 -0.90 2.36 9.42
N VAL A 160 0.23 2.89 8.93
CA VAL A 160 1.40 2.10 8.56
C VAL A 160 2.00 1.36 9.78
N LEU A 161 1.80 1.88 11.00
CA LEU A 161 2.27 1.22 12.23
C LEU A 161 1.52 -0.08 12.52
N VAL A 162 0.31 -0.26 11.98
CA VAL A 162 -0.47 -1.49 12.13
C VAL A 162 0.20 -2.67 11.41
N GLY A 163 0.89 -2.41 10.30
CA GLY A 163 1.65 -3.42 9.55
C GLY A 163 3.03 -3.73 10.15
N LYS A 164 3.59 -2.83 10.98
CA LYS A 164 4.97 -2.91 11.48
C LYS A 164 5.31 -4.22 12.21
N PRO A 165 4.47 -4.79 13.09
CA PRO A 165 4.77 -6.07 13.75
C PRO A 165 4.87 -7.24 12.77
N LEU A 166 4.06 -7.22 11.71
CA LEU A 166 4.04 -8.25 10.67
C LEU A 166 5.23 -8.08 9.72
N LEU A 167 5.57 -6.85 9.33
CA LEU A 167 6.79 -6.54 8.58
C LEU A 167 8.06 -6.96 9.34
N ASN A 168 8.10 -6.72 10.65
CA ASN A 168 9.20 -7.18 11.50
C ASN A 168 9.31 -8.71 11.51
N LYS A 169 8.20 -9.45 11.50
CA LYS A 169 8.23 -10.92 11.39
C LYS A 169 8.84 -11.38 10.06
N ILE A 170 8.47 -10.72 8.95
CA ILE A 170 9.03 -11.01 7.62
C ILE A 170 10.54 -10.73 7.60
N GLN A 171 10.96 -9.58 8.14
CA GLN A 171 12.38 -9.21 8.24
C GLN A 171 13.17 -10.17 9.13
N ASN A 172 12.65 -10.51 10.31
CA ASN A 172 13.30 -11.44 11.24
C ASN A 172 13.45 -12.83 10.61
N LYS A 173 12.42 -13.36 9.95
CA LYS A 173 12.50 -14.67 9.29
C LYS A 173 13.50 -14.66 8.13
N THR A 174 13.56 -13.57 7.37
CA THR A 174 14.57 -13.38 6.31
C THR A 174 15.99 -13.37 6.90
N PHE A 175 16.20 -12.69 8.03
CA PHE A 175 17.49 -12.66 8.73
C PHE A 175 17.87 -14.02 9.32
N GLU A 176 16.91 -14.74 9.93
CA GLU A 176 17.12 -16.10 10.43
C GLU A 176 17.57 -17.05 9.32
N VAL A 177 16.89 -17.03 8.16
CA VAL A 177 17.30 -17.83 7.00
C VAL A 177 18.72 -17.47 6.58
N GLN A 178 19.06 -16.17 6.47
CA GLN A 178 20.42 -15.74 6.13
C GLN A 178 21.48 -16.21 7.13
N LYS A 179 21.17 -16.17 8.43
CA LYS A 179 22.09 -16.62 9.48
C LYS A 179 22.29 -18.12 9.44
N THR A 180 21.22 -18.90 9.32
CA THR A 180 21.30 -20.37 9.21
C THR A 180 22.10 -20.78 7.98
N ILE A 181 22.01 -20.02 6.88
CA ILE A 181 22.84 -20.24 5.69
C ILE A 181 24.33 -20.08 6.00
N GLN A 182 24.70 -18.97 6.64
CA GLN A 182 26.10 -18.73 7.02
C GLN A 182 26.62 -19.84 7.94
N ASP A 183 25.81 -20.25 8.91
CA ASP A 183 26.14 -21.34 9.84
C ASP A 183 26.30 -22.69 9.11
N CYS A 184 25.45 -22.99 8.12
CA CYS A 184 25.56 -24.20 7.30
C CYS A 184 26.83 -24.20 6.41
N LEU A 185 27.20 -23.05 5.85
CA LEU A 185 28.40 -22.95 5.00
C LEU A 185 29.70 -23.15 5.78
N LEU A 186 29.71 -22.75 7.05
CA LEU A 186 30.85 -22.89 7.96
C LEU A 186 31.03 -24.34 8.48
N ARG A 187 30.00 -25.18 8.42
CA ARG A 187 30.08 -26.60 8.82
C ARG A 187 30.59 -27.45 7.64
N ILE A 188 31.69 -28.17 7.84
CA ILE A 188 32.33 -28.98 6.80
C ILE A 188 31.75 -30.41 6.74
N GLU A 189 31.36 -30.99 7.88
CA GLU A 189 30.99 -32.42 7.95
C GLU A 189 29.51 -32.73 7.61
N ASP A 190 28.60 -31.75 7.72
CA ASP A 190 27.15 -31.94 7.49
C ASP A 190 26.52 -30.87 6.56
N ARG A 191 27.36 -30.21 5.74
CA ARG A 191 26.97 -29.09 4.88
C ARG A 191 25.74 -29.39 4.02
N GLU A 192 25.70 -30.57 3.41
CA GLU A 192 24.67 -30.97 2.44
C GLU A 192 23.29 -31.17 3.11
N LYS A 193 23.24 -31.87 4.25
CA LYS A 193 22.00 -32.02 5.03
C LYS A 193 21.50 -30.68 5.58
N CYS A 194 22.42 -29.84 6.03
CA CYS A 194 22.11 -28.50 6.53
C CYS A 194 21.48 -27.62 5.41
N LEU A 195 22.09 -27.61 4.22
CA LEU A 195 21.56 -26.88 3.06
C LEU A 195 20.20 -27.40 2.59
N HIS A 196 19.96 -28.72 2.63
CA HIS A 196 18.64 -29.28 2.32
C HIS A 196 17.55 -28.83 3.30
N SER A 197 17.84 -28.79 4.60
CA SER A 197 16.90 -28.27 5.59
C SER A 197 16.59 -26.78 5.38
N VAL A 198 17.60 -25.99 5.00
CA VAL A 198 17.39 -24.56 4.68
C VAL A 198 16.57 -24.37 3.41
N LEU A 199 16.75 -25.22 2.40
CA LEU A 199 15.94 -25.18 1.18
C LEU A 199 14.46 -25.47 1.48
N GLU A 200 14.17 -26.42 2.36
CA GLU A 200 12.80 -26.71 2.82
C GLU A 200 12.19 -25.50 3.55
N ASP A 201 12.95 -24.86 4.44
CA ASP A 201 12.52 -23.63 5.13
C ASP A 201 12.28 -22.45 4.16
N ILE A 202 13.10 -22.33 3.11
CA ILE A 202 12.91 -21.34 2.04
C ILE A 202 11.61 -21.61 1.29
N GLU A 203 11.34 -22.86 0.92
CA GLU A 203 10.14 -23.22 0.16
C GLU A 203 8.86 -22.98 0.99
N ILE A 204 8.88 -23.34 2.28
CA ILE A 204 7.80 -23.02 3.22
C ILE A 204 7.60 -21.50 3.30
N SER A 205 8.69 -20.73 3.41
CA SER A 205 8.64 -19.27 3.48
C SER A 205 8.05 -18.65 2.21
N LYS A 206 8.38 -19.19 1.02
CA LYS A 206 7.77 -18.75 -0.25
C LYS A 206 6.26 -18.97 -0.27
N GLY A 207 5.76 -20.04 0.33
CA GLY A 207 4.32 -20.30 0.44
C GLY A 207 3.61 -19.33 1.41
N ILE A 208 4.23 -19.04 2.54
CA ILE A 208 3.59 -18.27 3.63
C ILE A 208 3.70 -16.76 3.42
N MET A 209 4.85 -16.25 2.98
CA MET A 209 5.13 -14.80 2.92
C MET A 209 4.11 -14.00 2.08
N PRO A 210 3.69 -14.44 0.87
CA PRO A 210 2.67 -13.74 0.11
C PRO A 210 1.34 -13.60 0.87
N SER A 211 0.92 -14.65 1.58
CA SER A 211 -0.33 -14.63 2.36
C SER A 211 -0.27 -13.63 3.53
N LEU A 212 0.89 -13.53 4.18
CA LEU A 212 1.13 -12.55 5.24
C LEU A 212 1.09 -11.12 4.70
N ILE A 213 1.69 -10.89 3.52
CA ILE A 213 1.67 -9.57 2.87
C ILE A 213 0.22 -9.18 2.52
N VAL A 214 -0.57 -10.08 1.93
CA VAL A 214 -2.00 -9.84 1.64
C VAL A 214 -2.77 -9.49 2.91
N THR A 215 -2.55 -10.24 3.99
CA THR A 215 -3.21 -9.98 5.29
C THR A 215 -2.87 -8.59 5.83
N ILE A 216 -1.64 -8.12 5.67
CA ILE A 216 -1.24 -6.75 6.05
C ILE A 216 -2.00 -5.71 5.23
N ILE A 217 -2.07 -5.90 3.91
CA ILE A 217 -2.77 -4.98 3.00
C ILE A 217 -4.24 -4.89 3.39
N ASP A 218 -4.91 -6.03 3.58
CA ASP A 218 -6.33 -6.08 3.91
C ASP A 218 -6.61 -5.38 5.23
N ARG A 219 -5.72 -5.56 6.22
CA ARG A 219 -5.83 -4.88 7.50
C ARG A 219 -5.64 -3.36 7.37
N VAL A 220 -4.66 -2.92 6.59
CA VAL A 220 -4.46 -1.48 6.33
C VAL A 220 -5.66 -0.87 5.62
N LYS A 221 -6.20 -1.54 4.59
CA LYS A 221 -7.41 -1.10 3.89
C LYS A 221 -8.61 -1.00 4.82
N MET A 222 -8.77 -1.96 5.71
CA MET A 222 -9.84 -1.93 6.72
C MET A 222 -9.73 -0.68 7.62
N GLU A 223 -8.53 -0.36 8.12
CA GLU A 223 -8.31 0.83 8.94
C GLU A 223 -8.57 2.13 8.16
N ILE A 224 -8.16 2.20 6.89
CA ILE A 224 -8.45 3.35 6.01
C ILE A 224 -9.97 3.54 5.86
N ASN A 225 -10.73 2.47 5.61
CA ASN A 225 -12.18 2.55 5.49
C ASN A 225 -12.87 2.99 6.79
N VAL A 226 -12.34 2.58 7.94
CA VAL A 226 -12.81 3.03 9.25
C VAL A 226 -12.56 4.53 9.43
N LEU A 227 -11.37 5.02 9.07
CA LEU A 227 -11.04 6.44 9.13
C LEU A 227 -11.91 7.28 8.20
N GLU A 228 -12.18 6.81 6.97
CA GLU A 228 -13.07 7.49 6.03
C GLU A 228 -14.50 7.60 6.59
N SER A 229 -15.02 6.50 7.15
CA SER A 229 -16.34 6.49 7.78
C SER A 229 -16.42 7.40 9.00
N GLU A 230 -15.36 7.43 9.82
CA GLU A 230 -15.26 8.28 11.00
C GLU A 230 -15.21 9.77 10.63
N LEU A 231 -14.45 10.13 9.59
CA LEU A 231 -14.41 11.49 9.05
C LEU A 231 -15.81 11.97 8.68
N VAL A 232 -16.52 11.20 7.85
CA VAL A 232 -17.86 11.56 7.38
C VAL A 232 -18.82 11.74 8.55
N ALA A 233 -18.81 10.81 9.51
CA ALA A 233 -19.67 10.88 10.69
C ALA A 233 -19.37 12.12 11.56
N GLN A 234 -18.09 12.45 11.80
CA GLN A 234 -17.73 13.62 12.61
C GLN A 234 -18.07 14.94 11.93
N VAL A 235 -17.86 15.05 10.62
CA VAL A 235 -18.22 16.24 9.84
C VAL A 235 -19.74 16.40 9.82
N GLN A 236 -20.49 15.33 9.55
CA GLN A 236 -21.96 15.35 9.55
C GLN A 236 -22.52 15.75 10.92
N ASN A 237 -21.99 15.20 12.02
CA ASN A 237 -22.39 15.59 13.37
C ASN A 237 -22.11 17.07 13.66
N SER A 238 -21.02 17.61 13.12
CA SER A 238 -20.69 19.03 13.27
C SER A 238 -21.65 19.93 12.50
N VAL A 239 -21.96 19.57 11.25
CA VAL A 239 -22.96 20.27 10.42
C VAL A 239 -24.33 20.25 11.08
N ASN A 240 -24.80 19.07 11.53
CA ASN A 240 -26.08 18.93 12.23
C ASN A 240 -26.12 19.79 13.51
N GLY A 241 -25.01 19.87 14.25
CA GLY A 241 -24.92 20.73 15.43
C GLY A 241 -25.04 22.23 15.11
N VAL A 242 -24.53 22.68 13.95
CA VAL A 242 -24.70 24.06 13.48
C VAL A 242 -26.15 24.32 13.09
N VAL A 243 -26.76 23.41 12.32
CA VAL A 243 -28.17 23.52 11.92
C VAL A 243 -29.07 23.60 13.15
N GLN A 244 -28.86 22.72 14.14
CA GLN A 244 -29.62 22.74 15.39
C GLN A 244 -29.45 24.08 16.13
N ALA A 245 -28.21 24.61 16.21
CA ALA A 245 -27.98 25.89 16.85
C ALA A 245 -28.70 27.05 16.13
N TYR A 246 -28.76 27.04 14.80
CA TYR A 246 -29.54 28.02 14.05
C TYR A 246 -31.04 27.91 14.32
N THR A 247 -31.56 26.69 14.41
CA THR A 247 -32.95 26.43 14.78
C THR A 247 -33.25 26.94 16.20
N ASP A 248 -32.38 26.69 17.17
CA ASP A 248 -32.55 27.15 18.55
C ASP A 248 -32.53 28.68 18.64
N ILE A 249 -31.62 29.34 17.91
CA ILE A 249 -31.56 30.81 17.82
C ILE A 249 -32.85 31.38 17.22
N LEU A 250 -33.38 30.73 16.16
CA LEU A 250 -34.63 31.15 15.54
C LEU A 250 -35.82 31.03 16.50
N PHE A 251 -35.92 29.92 17.23
CA PHE A 251 -36.97 29.74 18.23
C PHE A 251 -36.87 30.77 19.35
N ALA A 252 -35.67 31.00 19.90
CA ALA A 252 -35.47 32.01 20.95
C ALA A 252 -35.83 33.42 20.45
N PHE A 253 -35.51 33.74 19.19
CA PHE A 253 -35.91 35.01 18.57
C PHE A 253 -37.44 35.13 18.46
N ILE A 254 -38.14 34.09 17.99
CA ILE A 254 -39.60 34.08 17.86
C ILE A 254 -40.27 34.18 19.24
N GLU A 255 -39.81 33.42 20.22
CA GLU A 255 -40.32 33.44 21.60
C GLU A 255 -40.17 34.82 22.24
N CYS A 256 -39.07 35.53 21.96
CA CYS A 256 -38.88 36.89 22.45
C CYS A 256 -39.89 37.89 21.85
N ILE A 257 -40.38 37.64 20.64
CA ILE A 257 -41.30 38.55 19.92
C ILE A 257 -42.76 38.33 20.32
N MET A 258 -43.15 37.08 20.63
CA MET A 258 -44.52 36.71 20.97
C MET A 258 -44.97 37.35 22.27
#